data_AF-A0A1U2YN20-F1
#
_entry.id   AF-A0A1U2YN20-F1
#
_cell.length_a   1.000
_cell.length_b   1.000
_cell.length_c   1.000
_cell.angle_alpha   90.00
_cell.angle_beta   90.00
_cell.angle_gamma   90.00
#
_symmetry.space_group_name_H-M   'P 1'
#
loop_
_entity.id
_entity.type
_entity.pdbx_description
1 polymer ?
#
loop_
_entity_poly.entity_id
_entity_poly.type
_entity_poly.pdbx_seq_one_letter_code
_entity_poly.pdbx_strand_id
1 'polypeptide(L)' 'MLIDCDDCAMRGPGCDDCVVSVLLGVPQTLADDERAALAVLAEAGMAPKLRLVPIQRTHDTPVSAKTPDAGVA' A
#
# COMPACT_ATOMS: atom_id res chain seq x y z
N MET A 1 -0.07 5.40 -12.66
CA MET A 1 -1.19 6.35 -12.47
C MET A 1 -1.07 6.90 -11.07
N LEU A 2 -1.03 8.23 -10.89
CA LEU A 2 -0.90 8.87 -9.58
C LEU A 2 -2.24 9.52 -9.25
N ILE A 3 -2.80 9.20 -8.10
CA ILE A 3 -3.98 9.87 -7.54
C ILE A 3 -3.46 10.70 -6.38
N ASP A 4 -3.68 12.00 -6.43
CA ASP A 4 -3.37 12.90 -5.32
C ASP A 4 -4.60 13.04 -4.44
N CYS A 5 -4.53 12.47 -3.24
CA CYS A 5 -5.62 12.57 -2.28
C CYS A 5 -5.76 13.97 -1.68
N ASP A 6 -4.69 14.78 -1.65
CA ASP A 6 -4.74 16.11 -1.04
C ASP A 6 -5.53 17.12 -1.89
N ASP A 7 -5.55 16.94 -3.22
CA ASP A 7 -6.31 17.76 -4.17
C ASP A 7 -7.65 17.11 -4.61
N CYS A 8 -8.00 15.95 -4.06
CA CYS A 8 -9.22 15.24 -4.44
C CYS A 8 -10.47 15.92 -3.88
N ALA A 9 -11.32 16.49 -4.75
CA ALA A 9 -12.55 17.19 -4.36
C ALA A 9 -13.57 16.35 -3.58
N MET A 10 -13.47 15.02 -3.63
CA MET A 10 -14.35 14.09 -2.91
C MET A 10 -13.76 13.62 -1.56
N ARG A 11 -12.53 14.04 -1.20
CA ARG A 11 -11.87 13.64 0.05
C ARG A 11 -12.68 14.09 1.27
N GLY A 12 -13.18 13.13 2.03
CA GLY A 12 -14.16 13.32 3.09
C GLY A 12 -15.56 12.87 2.65
N PRO A 13 -16.36 13.75 2.00
CA PRO A 13 -17.80 13.54 1.82
C PRO A 13 -18.18 12.35 0.92
N GLY A 14 -17.28 11.84 0.09
CA GLY A 14 -17.51 10.64 -0.73
C GLY A 14 -16.26 9.75 -0.84
N CYS A 15 -15.38 9.80 0.16
CA CYS A 15 -14.20 8.94 0.15
C CYS A 15 -14.57 7.48 0.49
N ASP A 16 -15.59 7.31 1.31
CA ASP A 16 -16.04 6.01 1.82
C ASP A 16 -16.80 5.18 0.76
N ASP A 17 -17.38 5.84 -0.25
CA ASP A 17 -18.05 5.21 -1.40
C ASP A 17 -17.27 5.33 -2.72
N CYS A 18 -16.03 5.84 -2.67
CA CYS A 18 -15.19 6.03 -3.84
C CYS A 18 -14.69 4.69 -4.41
N VAL A 19 -14.81 4.50 -5.73
CA VAL A 19 -14.31 3.32 -6.46
C VAL A 19 -12.78 3.16 -6.37
N VAL A 20 -12.05 4.19 -5.95
CA VAL A 20 -10.58 4.15 -5.83
C VAL A 20 -10.11 3.03 -4.89
N SER A 21 -10.82 2.78 -3.77
CA SER A 21 -10.50 1.68 -2.86
C SER A 21 -10.64 0.30 -3.52
N VAL A 22 -11.58 0.17 -4.47
CA VAL A 22 -11.81 -1.04 -5.27
C VAL A 22 -10.72 -1.20 -6.34
N LEU A 23 -10.34 -0.11 -7.00
CA LEU A 23 -9.34 -0.12 -8.07
C LEU A 23 -7.92 -0.36 -7.57
N LEU A 24 -7.58 0.12 -6.37
CA LEU A 24 -6.24 -0.01 -5.82
C LEU A 24 -5.97 -1.38 -5.18
N GLY A 25 -7.03 -2.13 -4.83
CA GLY A 25 -6.91 -3.48 -4.28
C GLY A 25 -6.09 -3.56 -2.98
N VAL A 26 -5.79 -4.78 -2.54
CA VAL A 26 -4.90 -4.99 -1.39
C VAL A 26 -3.45 -4.79 -1.85
N PRO A 27 -2.63 -3.99 -1.14
CA PRO A 27 -1.21 -3.85 -1.47
C PRO A 27 -0.54 -5.22 -1.47
N GLN A 28 0.18 -5.55 -2.55
CA GLN A 28 0.83 -6.86 -2.70
C GLN A 28 2.10 -6.99 -1.85
N THR A 29 2.68 -5.86 -1.44
CA THR A 29 3.87 -5.78 -0.60
C THR A 29 3.66 -4.72 0.45
N LEU A 30 4.13 -4.98 1.66
CA LEU A 30 4.26 -3.98 2.72
C LEU A 30 5.73 -3.82 3.07
N ALA A 31 6.15 -2.62 3.45
CA ALA A 31 7.42 -2.39 4.13
C ALA A 31 7.36 -2.93 5.57
N ASP A 32 8.52 -3.07 6.23
CA ASP A 32 8.58 -3.49 7.63
C ASP A 32 7.87 -2.49 8.57
N ASP A 33 8.08 -1.19 8.32
CA ASP A 33 7.45 -0.13 9.12
C ASP A 33 5.93 -0.12 8.97
N GLU A 34 5.41 -0.40 7.77
CA GLU A 34 3.97 -0.52 7.52
C GLU A 34 3.38 -1.73 8.26
N ARG A 35 4.08 -2.88 8.28
CA ARG A 35 3.68 -4.03 9.09
C ARG A 35 3.63 -3.71 10.58
N ALA A 36 4.65 -2.99 11.07
CA ALA A 36 4.71 -2.58 12.47
C ALA A 36 3.58 -1.61 12.83
N ALA A 37 3.29 -0.63 11.98
CA ALA A 37 2.18 0.30 12.16
C ALA A 37 0.83 -0.42 12.23
N LEU A 38 0.58 -1.37 11.32
CA LEU A 38 -0.65 -2.16 11.34
C LEU A 38 -0.77 -3.03 12.60
N ALA A 39 0.34 -3.56 13.13
CA ALA A 39 0.33 -4.29 14.40
C ALA A 39 -0.08 -3.38 15.57
N VAL A 40 0.44 -2.14 15.63
CA VAL A 40 0.06 -1.16 16.66
C VAL A 40 -1.43 -0.85 16.61
N LEU A 41 -1.98 -0.59 15.41
CA LEU A 41 -3.41 -0.33 15.24
C LEU A 41 -4.27 -1.52 15.68
N ALA A 42 -3.79 -2.74 15.44
CA ALA A 42 -4.49 -3.95 15.85
C ALA A 42 -4.46 -4.17 17.36
N GLU A 43 -3.33 -3.92 18.03
CA GLU A 43 -3.26 -3.99 19.50
C GLU A 43 -4.08 -2.88 20.17
N ALA A 44 -4.23 -1.73 19.52
CA ALA A 44 -5.11 -0.65 19.96
C ALA A 44 -6.62 -0.92 19.71
N GLY A 45 -6.97 -2.01 19.03
CA GLY A 45 -8.36 -2.35 18.67
C GLY A 45 -8.95 -1.52 17.54
N MET A 46 -8.13 -0.76 16.82
CA MET A 46 -8.54 0.08 15.68
C MET A 46 -8.57 -0.70 14.36
N ALA A 47 -7.88 -1.84 14.30
CA ALA A 47 -7.88 -2.74 13.16
C ALA A 47 -7.97 -4.21 13.62
N PRO A 48 -8.46 -5.14 12.77
CA PRO A 48 -8.35 -6.57 13.05
C PRO A 48 -6.87 -7.01 13.10
N LYS A 49 -6.53 -8.00 13.95
CA LYS A 49 -5.20 -8.62 13.94
C LYS A 49 -4.95 -9.31 12.60
N LEU A 50 -4.00 -8.77 11.83
CA LEU A 50 -3.71 -9.25 10.48
C LEU A 50 -2.82 -10.50 10.50
N ARG A 51 -3.26 -11.56 9.82
CA ARG A 51 -2.43 -12.74 9.52
C ARG A 51 -1.81 -12.56 8.14
N LEU A 52 -0.67 -11.88 8.09
CA LEU A 52 0.07 -11.64 6.85
C LEU A 52 0.70 -12.95 6.37
N VAL A 53 0.00 -13.66 5.48
CA VAL A 53 0.52 -14.88 4.83
C VAL A 53 1.20 -14.47 3.53
N PRO A 54 2.51 -14.73 3.34
CA PRO A 54 3.17 -14.48 2.07
C PRO A 54 2.52 -15.32 0.97
N ILE A 55 1.96 -14.68 -0.05
CA ILE A 55 1.49 -15.37 -1.26
C ILE A 55 2.67 -15.40 -2.24
N GLN A 56 3.35 -16.53 -2.35
CA GLN A 56 4.39 -16.72 -3.37
C GLN A 56 3.72 -16.85 -4.74
N ARG A 57 3.66 -15.75 -5.49
CA ARG A 57 3.33 -15.81 -6.91
C ARG A 57 4.59 -16.07 -7.70
N THR A 58 4.66 -17.22 -8.38
CA THR A 58 5.73 -17.53 -9.33
C THR A 58 5.53 -16.66 -10.58
N HIS A 59 6.11 -15.46 -10.59
CA HIS A 59 6.18 -14.63 -11.79
C HIS A 59 7.47 -14.99 -12.55
N ASP A 60 7.32 -15.75 -13.63
CA ASP A 60 8.39 -15.98 -14.60
C ASP A 60 8.33 -14.85 -15.65
N THR A 61 8.78 -13.65 -15.30
CA THR A 61 9.09 -12.58 -16.27
C THR A 61 10.09 -11.61 -15.64
N PRO A 62 11.25 -11.33 -16.28
CA PRO A 62 12.25 -10.43 -15.73
C PRO A 62 11.76 -8.97 -15.83
N VAL A 63 11.47 -8.35 -14.69
CA VAL A 63 11.28 -6.90 -14.61
C VAL A 63 12.65 -6.24 -14.54
N SER A 64 12.95 -5.38 -15.52
CA SER A 64 14.20 -4.64 -15.60
C SER A 64 14.38 -3.77 -14.35
N ALA A 65 15.40 -4.08 -13.54
CA ALA A 65 15.77 -3.28 -12.38
C ALA A 65 16.19 -1.88 -12.84
N LYS A 66 15.46 -0.85 -12.42
CA LYS A 66 15.90 0.53 -12.61
C LYS A 66 17.05 0.77 -11.62
N THR A 67 18.27 0.87 -12.12
CA THR A 67 19.47 1.21 -11.35
C THR A 67 19.24 2.54 -10.63
N PRO A 68 19.58 2.68 -9.33
CA PRO A 68 19.63 4.00 -8.71
C PRO A 68 20.84 4.75 -9.28
N ASP A 69 20.62 5.98 -9.75
CA ASP A 69 21.68 6.91 -10.12
C ASP A 69 22.55 7.17 -8.90
N ALA A 70 23.83 6.79 -8.98
CA ALA A 70 24.85 7.24 -8.06
C ALA A 70 25.14 8.71 -8.35
N GLY A 71 24.94 9.58 -7.35
CA GLY A 71 25.52 10.92 -7.37
C GLY A 71 24.72 11.97 -6.62
N VAL A 72 25.12 12.24 -5.38
CA VAL A 72 25.40 13.62 -4.95
C VAL A 72 26.36 13.62 -3.75
N ALA A 73 27.51 14.25 -3.99
CA ALA A 73 28.59 14.70 -3.10
C ALA A 73 29.36 13.66 -2.26
#